data_AF-A0A354RDH8-F1
#
_entry.id   AF-A0A354RDH8-F1
#
_cell.length_a   1.000
_cell.length_b   1.000
_cell.length_c   1.000
_cell.angle_alpha   90.00
_cell.angle_beta   90.00
_cell.angle_gamma   90.00
#
_symmetry.space_group_name_H-M   'P 1'
#
loop_
_entity.id
_entity.type
_entity.pdbx_description
1 polymer ?
#
loop_
_entity_poly.entity_id
_entity_poly.type
_entity_poly.pdbx_seq_one_letter_code
_entity_poly.pdbx_strand_id
1 'polypeptide(L)' 'HDAMVESHGALKQLAVSLNKIANDIRLLASGPRSGIGEISIPSNEPGSSIMPGK' A
#
# COMPACT_ATOMS: atom_id res chain seq x y z
N HIS A 1 6.56 32.66 -1.49
CA HIS A 1 6.60 31.27 -0.99
C HIS A 1 5.20 30.69 -0.77
N ASP A 2 4.16 31.51 -0.60
CA ASP A 2 2.77 31.08 -0.35
C ASP A 2 2.22 30.13 -1.41
N ALA A 3 2.39 30.43 -2.70
CA ALA A 3 1.97 29.54 -3.79
C ALA A 3 2.67 28.16 -3.76
N MET A 4 3.92 28.10 -3.30
CA MET A 4 4.63 26.83 -3.11
C MET A 4 4.08 26.05 -1.91
N VAL A 5 3.72 26.75 -0.82
CA VAL A 5 3.10 26.15 0.37
C VAL A 5 1.72 25.58 0.02
N GLU A 6 0.92 26.31 -0.74
CA GLU A 6 -0.38 25.85 -1.24
C GLU A 6 -0.22 24.61 -2.14
N SER A 7 0.68 24.66 -3.12
CA SER A 7 0.97 23.53 -4.01
C SER A 7 1.43 22.29 -3.21
N HIS A 8 2.26 22.49 -2.19
CA HIS A 8 2.68 21.42 -1.30
C HIS A 8 1.52 20.85 -0.47
N GLY A 9 0.59 21.70 -0.03
CA GLY A 9 -0.66 21.29 0.63
C GLY A 9 -1.49 20.34 -0.24
N ALA A 10 -1.67 20.68 -1.52
CA ALA A 10 -2.37 19.83 -2.48
C ALA A 10 -1.67 18.47 -2.68
N LEU A 11 -0.33 18.48 -2.81
CA LEU A 11 0.46 17.25 -2.91
C LEU A 11 0.37 16.39 -1.64
N LYS A 12 0.34 17.01 -0.45
CA LYS A 12 0.17 16.30 0.81
C LYS A 12 -1.21 15.63 0.88
N GLN A 13 -2.26 16.31 0.44
CA GLN A 13 -3.60 15.73 0.39
C GLN A 13 -3.63 14.50 -0.53
N LEU A 14 -3.04 14.60 -1.73
CA LEU A 14 -2.90 13.48 -2.65
C LEU A 14 -2.13 12.31 -2.01
N ALA A 15 -1.02 12.59 -1.33
CA ALA A 15 -0.21 11.58 -0.65
C ALA A 15 -0.99 10.84 0.44
N VAL A 16 -1.84 11.54 1.22
CA VAL A 16 -2.70 10.92 2.23
C VAL A 16 -3.72 9.98 1.59
N SER A 17 -4.36 10.39 0.50
CA SER A 17 -5.30 9.55 -0.24
C SER A 17 -4.64 8.29 -0.80
N LEU A 18 -3.45 8.42 -1.40
CA LEU A 18 -2.68 7.29 -1.92
C LEU A 18 -2.23 6.33 -0.81
N ASN A 19 -1.79 6.86 0.34
CA ASN A 19 -1.39 6.04 1.47
C ASN A 19 -2.57 5.20 2.01
N LYS A 20 -3.76 5.79 2.08
CA LYS A 20 -4.99 5.06 2.44
C LYS A 20 -5.24 3.90 1.47
N ILE A 21 -5.25 4.16 0.16
CA ILE A 21 -5.48 3.13 -0.86
C ILE A 21 -4.44 2.01 -0.74
N ALA A 22 -3.16 2.35 -0.58
CA ALA A 22 -2.09 1.36 -0.44
C ALA A 22 -2.24 0.50 0.83
N ASN A 23 -2.68 1.09 1.94
CA ASN A 23 -2.91 0.36 3.19
C ASN A 23 -4.10 -0.58 3.11
N ASP A 24 -5.19 -0.15 2.47
CA ASP A 24 -6.35 -1.01 2.23
C ASP A 24 -5.95 -2.22 1.38
N ILE A 25 -5.23 -2.01 0.28
CA ILE A 25 -4.74 -3.10 -0.58
C ILE A 25 -3.87 -4.07 0.22
N ARG A 26 -2.94 -3.57 1.04
CA ARG A 26 -2.09 -4.42 1.90
C ARG A 26 -2.91 -5.23 2.89
N LEU A 27 -3.92 -4.62 3.49
CA LEU A 27 -4.77 -5.27 4.49
C LEU A 27 -5.66 -6.35 3.84
N LEU A 28 -6.29 -6.04 2.72
CA LEU A 28 -7.13 -6.98 1.97
C LEU A 28 -6.31 -8.15 1.40
N ALA A 29 -5.06 -7.90 1.00
CA ALA A 29 -4.12 -8.92 0.53
C ALA A 29 -3.39 -9.67 1.66
N SER A 30 -3.68 -9.38 2.93
CA SER A 30 -3.04 -10.07 4.05
C SER A 30 -3.43 -11.56 4.08
N GLY A 31 -2.48 -12.45 4.35
CA GLY A 31 -2.70 -13.89 4.23
C GLY A 31 -1.40 -14.68 4.37
N PRO A 32 -1.34 -15.95 3.90
CA PRO A 32 -2.35 -16.63 3.08
C PRO A 32 -3.45 -17.35 3.88
N ARG A 33 -3.27 -17.55 5.20
CA ARG A 33 -4.22 -18.30 6.04
C ARG A 33 -4.76 -17.51 7.22
N SER A 34 -3.91 -16.67 7.83
CA SER A 34 -4.22 -15.92 9.04
C SER A 34 -4.38 -14.41 8.77
N GLY A 35 -4.95 -14.05 7.63
CA GLY A 35 -5.24 -12.66 7.23
C GLY A 35 -6.65 -12.55 6.63
N ILE A 36 -6.94 -11.43 5.96
CA ILE A 36 -8.24 -11.21 5.29
C ILE A 36 -8.33 -12.03 3.99
N GLY A 37 -7.31 -11.94 3.12
CA GLY A 37 -7.19 -12.75 1.91
C GLY A 37 -8.25 -12.49 0.84
N GLU A 38 -8.88 -11.31 0.82
CA GLU A 38 -9.95 -10.98 -0.12
C GLU A 38 -9.45 -10.73 -1.54
N ILE A 39 -8.22 -10.24 -1.68
CA ILE A 39 -7.59 -9.99 -2.98
C ILE A 39 -6.21 -10.64 -3.05
N SER A 40 -5.79 -11.04 -4.24
CA SER A 40 -4.43 -11.50 -4.52
C SER A 40 -3.69 -10.44 -5.33
N ILE A 41 -2.46 -10.13 -4.93
CA ILE A 41 -1.56 -9.22 -5.65
C ILE A 41 -0.48 -10.01 -6.39
N PRO A 42 0.01 -9.52 -7.55
CA PRO A 42 1.10 -10.17 -8.27
C PRO A 42 2.38 -10.28 -7.41
N SER A 43 3.02 -11.44 -7.44
CA SER A 43 4.34 -11.63 -6.83
C SER A 43 5.43 -11.18 -7.81
N ASN A 44 6.06 -10.04 -7.53
CA ASN A 44 7.14 -9.52 -8.36
C ASN A 44 8.52 -10.04 -7.94
N GLU A 45 8.72 -10.30 -6.64
CA GLU A 45 9.99 -10.70 -6.05
C GLU A 45 9.72 -11.73 -4.93
N PRO A 46 10.65 -12.65 -4.60
CA PRO A 46 10.51 -13.52 -3.43
C PRO A 46 10.51 -12.71 -2.12
N GLY A 47 9.47 -12.83 -1.30
CA GLY A 47 9.40 -12.14 0.00
C GLY A 47 10.22 -12.81 1.10
N SER A 48 10.44 -14.12 0.99
CA SER A 48 11.32 -14.89 1.85
C SER A 48 11.90 -16.12 1.14
N SER A 49 13.17 -16.42 1.38
CA SER A 49 13.84 -17.61 0.83
C SER A 49 13.35 -18.93 1.41
N ILE A 50 12.67 -18.92 2.56
CA ILE A 50 12.23 -20.13 3.29
C ILE A 50 10.72 -20.32 3.21
N MET A 51 9.93 -19.24 3.16
CA MET A 51 8.47 -19.29 3.25
C MET A 51 7.82 -19.13 1.87
N PRO A 52 7.32 -20.20 1.24
CA PRO A 52 6.60 -20.10 -0.02
C PRO A 52 5.30 -19.31 0.17
N GLY A 53 5.05 -18.33 -0.70
CA GLY A 53 3.87 -17.48 -0.65
C GLY A 53 3.93 -16.33 0.35
N LYS A 54 5.10 -16.09 0.98
CA LYS A 54 5.41 -14.83 1.66
C LYS A 54 6.19 -13.91 0.73
#